data_AF-A0A699WUA7-F1
#
_entry.id   AF-A0A699WUA7-F1
#
_cell.length_a   1.000
_cell.length_b   1.000
_cell.length_c   1.000
_cell.angle_alpha   90.00
_cell.angle_beta   90.00
_cell.angle_gamma   90.00
#
_symmetry.space_group_name_H-M   'P 1'
#
loop_
_entity.id
_entity.type
_entity.pdbx_description
1 polymer ?
#
loop_
_entity_poly.entity_id
_entity_poly.type
_entity_poly.pdbx_seq_one_letter_code
_entity_poly.pdbx_strand_id
1 'polypeptide(L)'
;MPLAGHFKLSLKNCPVRDCGVERMSMVPYANAVVSLMYLMVCTRPNIAYAVSVVSRYLANPSKNHWEAVKWILKYLRGTANV
;
A
#
# COMPACT_ATOMS: atom_id res chain seq x y z
N MET A 1 -13.86 -2.09 6.35
CA MET A 1 -12.55 -2.77 6.52
C MET A 1 -11.52 -2.08 5.64
N PRO A 2 -10.29 -1.81 6.14
CA PRO A 2 -9.25 -1.04 5.44
C PRO A 2 -8.55 -1.80 4.31
N LEU A 3 -8.85 -3.09 4.15
CA LEU A 3 -8.40 -3.93 3.03
C LEU A 3 -9.64 -4.57 2.41
N ALA A 4 -9.91 -4.30 1.13
CA ALA A 4 -11.04 -4.91 0.44
C ALA A 4 -10.72 -6.39 0.14
N GLY A 5 -11.66 -7.30 0.41
CA GLY A 5 -11.46 -8.76 0.33
C GLY A 5 -11.11 -9.32 -1.06
N HIS A 6 -11.17 -8.49 -2.11
CA HIS A 6 -10.77 -8.86 -3.46
C HIS A 6 -9.28 -8.59 -3.77
N PHE A 7 -8.52 -7.99 -2.86
CA PHE A 7 -7.07 -7.83 -3.03
C PHE A 7 -6.34 -9.16 -2.78
N LYS A 8 -6.26 -9.98 -3.84
CA LYS A 8 -5.49 -11.23 -3.83
C LYS A 8 -4.00 -10.93 -4.01
N LEU A 9 -3.36 -10.44 -2.94
CA LEU A 9 -1.93 -10.16 -2.89
C LEU A 9 -1.14 -11.48 -2.80
N SER A 10 -1.00 -12.15 -3.93
CA SER A 10 -0.18 -13.36 -4.06
C SER A 10 1.29 -12.98 -4.16
N LEU A 11 2.15 -13.68 -3.39
CA LEU A 11 3.62 -13.63 -3.48
C LEU A 11 4.19 -13.87 -4.89
N LYS A 12 3.36 -14.38 -5.81
CA LYS A 12 3.73 -14.68 -7.21
C LYS A 12 3.77 -13.46 -8.13
N ASN A 13 3.36 -12.28 -7.67
CA ASN A 13 3.34 -11.06 -8.49
C ASN A 13 4.65 -10.25 -8.41
N CYS A 14 5.78 -10.93 -8.14
CA CYS A 14 7.10 -10.36 -8.44
C CYS A 14 7.21 -10.23 -9.96
N PRO A 15 7.46 -9.04 -10.52
CA PRO A 15 7.42 -8.85 -11.96
C PRO A 15 8.56 -9.64 -12.60
N VAL A 16 8.23 -10.76 -13.22
CA VAL A 16 9.11 -11.43 -14.17
C VAL A 16 9.08 -10.57 -15.43
N ARG A 17 10.14 -9.77 -15.58
CA ARG A 17 10.66 -9.11 -16.80
C ARG A 17 9.74 -8.13 -17.56
N ASP A 18 10.34 -6.96 -17.80
CA ASP A 18 10.10 -5.96 -18.85
C ASP A 18 8.78 -5.13 -18.86
N CYS A 19 8.95 -3.81 -19.02
CA CYS A 19 7.95 -2.74 -19.22
C CYS A 19 7.12 -2.25 -17.99
N GLY A 20 6.92 -3.06 -16.95
CA GLY A 20 6.16 -2.66 -15.74
C GLY A 20 6.95 -1.92 -14.64
N VAL A 21 8.29 -2.07 -14.65
CA VAL A 21 9.18 -1.64 -13.55
C VAL A 21 9.51 -0.13 -13.62
N GLU A 22 9.58 0.46 -14.82
CA GLU A 22 9.90 1.88 -15.01
C GLU A 22 8.87 2.83 -14.40
N ARG A 23 7.57 2.50 -14.49
CA ARG A 23 6.51 3.30 -13.86
C ARG A 23 6.48 3.17 -12.34
N MET A 24 7.06 2.10 -11.79
CA MET A 24 7.07 1.85 -10.35
C MET A 24 8.26 2.53 -9.65
N SER A 25 9.38 2.73 -10.35
CA SER A 25 10.57 3.40 -9.80
C SER A 25 10.35 4.89 -9.52
N MET A 26 9.46 5.54 -10.28
CA MET A 26 9.12 6.96 -10.06
C MET A 26 8.07 7.16 -8.96
N VAL A 27 7.39 6.09 -8.53
CA VAL A 27 6.37 6.17 -7.49
C VAL A 27 7.05 6.15 -6.13
N PRO A 28 6.81 7.15 -5.25
CA PRO A 28 7.41 7.20 -3.91
C PRO A 28 6.72 6.21 -2.96
N TYR A 29 6.76 4.92 -3.30
CA TYR A 29 6.09 3.83 -2.58
C TYR A 29 6.59 3.75 -1.13
N ALA A 30 7.90 3.79 -0.94
CA ALA A 30 8.51 3.75 0.38
C ALA A 30 8.07 4.93 1.26
N ASN A 31 8.11 6.16 0.73
CA ASN A 31 7.63 7.34 1.47
C ASN A 31 6.15 7.24 1.83
N ALA A 32 5.31 6.71 0.92
CA ALA A 32 3.89 6.52 1.20
C ALA A 32 3.67 5.49 2.32
N VAL A 33 4.39 4.37 2.30
CA VAL A 33 4.32 3.35 3.35
C VAL A 33 4.82 3.90 4.70
N VAL A 34 5.92 4.64 4.73
CA VAL A 34 6.43 5.27 5.97
C VAL A 34 5.44 6.28 6.53
N SER A 35 4.81 7.09 5.67
CA SER A 35 3.76 8.02 6.08
C SER A 35 2.53 7.31 6.64
N LEU A 36 2.13 6.19 6.05
CA LEU A 36 1.05 5.33 6.56
C LEU A 36 1.42 4.65 7.89
N MET A 37 2.69 4.25 8.06
CA MET A 37 3.20 3.75 9.35
C MET A 37 3.10 4.82 10.43
N TYR A 38 3.45 6.06 10.12
CA TYR A 38 3.31 7.16 11.06
C TYR A 38 1.84 7.39 11.46
N LEU A 39 0.93 7.41 10.48
CA LEU A 39 -0.51 7.56 10.74
C LEU A 39 -1.08 6.42 11.60
N MET A 40 -0.65 5.17 11.37
CA MET A 40 -1.14 4.06 12.19
C MET A 40 -0.69 4.17 13.65
N VAL A 41 0.52 4.66 13.91
CA VAL A 41 1.05 4.82 15.27
C VAL A 41 0.40 6.01 15.97
N CYS A 42 0.26 7.14 15.29
CA CYS A 42 -0.13 8.39 15.95
C CYS A 42 -1.65 8.59 16.09
N THR A 43 -2.45 8.19 15.10
CA THR A 43 -3.86 8.59 15.04
C THR A 43 -4.81 7.47 14.67
N ARG A 44 -4.34 6.42 13.97
CA ARG A 44 -5.24 5.45 13.31
C ARG A 44 -4.70 4.02 13.34
N PRO A 45 -4.73 3.34 14.50
CA PRO A 45 -4.29 1.94 14.59
C PRO A 45 -5.16 1.00 13.74
N ASN A 46 -6.36 1.43 13.34
CA ASN A 46 -7.29 0.65 12.51
C ASN A 46 -6.73 0.30 11.12
N ILE A 47 -5.71 1.00 10.60
CA ILE A 47 -5.05 0.66 9.32
C ILE A 47 -3.82 -0.23 9.49
N ALA A 48 -3.40 -0.56 10.72
CA ALA A 48 -2.15 -1.25 11.01
C ALA A 48 -2.00 -2.57 10.24
N TYR A 49 -3.08 -3.35 10.13
CA TYR A 49 -3.09 -4.60 9.35
C TYR A 49 -2.88 -4.35 7.85
N ALA A 50 -3.49 -3.32 7.28
CA ALA A 50 -3.31 -3.01 5.87
C ALA A 50 -1.88 -2.50 5.59
N VAL A 51 -1.33 -1.68 6.49
CA VAL A 51 0.04 -1.14 6.41
C VAL A 51 1.08 -2.25 6.54
N SER A 52 0.90 -3.19 7.47
CA SER A 52 1.81 -4.33 7.63
C SER A 52 1.85 -5.20 6.37
N VAL A 53 0.72 -5.40 5.70
CA VAL A 53 0.64 -6.16 4.45
C VAL A 53 1.41 -5.48 3.32
N VAL A 54 1.25 -4.16 3.13
CA VAL A 54 1.95 -3.43 2.05
C VAL A 54 3.44 -3.21 2.35
N SER A 55 3.83 -3.09 3.61
CA SER A 55 5.24 -2.90 4.01
C SER A 55 6.16 -4.05 3.57
N ARG A 56 5.63 -5.26 3.43
CA ARG A 56 6.38 -6.43 2.96
C ARG A 56 6.87 -6.32 1.52
N TYR A 57 6.31 -5.41 0.73
CA TYR A 57 6.63 -5.24 -0.69
C TYR A 57 7.45 -3.97 -0.97
N LEU A 58 8.10 -3.39 0.04
CA LEU A 58 8.95 -2.21 -0.09
C LEU A 58 10.12 -2.42 -1.07
N ALA A 59 10.74 -3.60 -1.05
CA ALA A 59 11.89 -3.92 -1.90
C ALA A 59 11.53 -4.16 -3.38
N ASN A 60 10.31 -4.62 -3.66
CA ASN A 60 9.81 -4.91 -5.00
C ASN A 60 8.33 -4.56 -5.11
N PRO A 61 7.99 -3.26 -5.21
CA PRO A 61 6.60 -2.85 -5.36
C PRO A 61 6.06 -3.29 -6.73
N SER A 62 4.80 -3.70 -6.76
CA SER A 62 4.07 -4.03 -7.99
C SER A 62 2.91 -3.07 -8.14
N LYS A 63 2.36 -2.94 -9.35
CA LYS A 63 1.18 -2.09 -9.61
C LYS A 63 0.02 -2.39 -8.66
N ASN A 64 -0.21 -3.67 -8.36
CA ASN A 64 -1.24 -4.11 -7.44
C ASN A 64 -0.98 -3.65 -5.99
N HIS A 65 0.29 -3.61 -5.57
CA HIS A 65 0.69 -3.09 -4.26
C HIS A 65 0.41 -1.59 -4.13
N TRP A 66 0.60 -0.82 -5.21
CA TRP A 66 0.30 0.61 -5.23
C TRP A 66 -1.20 0.91 -5.24
N GLU A 67 -2.00 0.13 -5.97
CA GLU A 67 -3.47 0.24 -5.89
C GLU A 67 -3.97 0.03 -4.46
N ALA A 68 -3.37 -0.92 -3.72
CA ALA A 68 -3.69 -1.12 -2.31
C ALA A 68 -3.34 0.11 -1.45
N VAL A 69 -2.16 0.71 -1.64
CA VAL A 69 -1.76 1.96 -0.95
C VAL A 69 -2.72 3.10 -1.26
N LYS A 70 -3.10 3.30 -2.52
CA LYS A 70 -4.10 4.31 -2.92
C LYS A 70 -5.46 4.05 -2.28
N TRP A 71 -5.86 2.79 -2.15
CA TRP A 71 -7.09 2.41 -1.44
C TRP A 71 -7.05 2.76 0.05
N ILE A 72 -5.92 2.51 0.72
CA ILE A 72 -5.73 2.90 2.14
C ILE A 72 -5.83 4.42 2.28
N LEU A 73 -5.18 5.18 1.39
CA LEU A 73 -5.27 6.65 1.38
C LEU A 73 -6.70 7.16 1.12
N LYS A 74 -7.44 6.52 0.20
CA LYS A 74 -8.85 6.82 -0.05
C LYS A 74 -9.72 6.55 1.18
N TYR A 75 -9.49 5.42 1.86
CA TYR A 75 -10.17 5.08 3.10
C TYR A 75 -9.88 6.10 4.21
N LEU A 76 -8.61 6.52 4.34
CA LEU A 76 -8.22 7.56 5.29
C LEU A 76 -8.94 8.89 5.03
N ARG A 77 -9.03 9.33 3.77
CA ARG A 77 -9.77 10.54 3.39
C ARG A 77 -11.26 10.45 3.75
N GLY A 78 -11.90 9.32 3.48
CA GLY A 78 -13.32 9.12 3.77
C GLY A 78 -13.63 9.05 5.26
N THR A 79 -12.66 8.62 6.07
CA THR A 79 -12.80 8.55 7.53
C THR A 79 -12.29 9.80 8.24
N ALA A 80 -11.59 10.73 7.57
CA ALA A 80 -11.03 11.95 8.18
C ALA A 80 -12.09 12.99 8.61
N ASN A 81 -13.37 12.81 8.24
CA ASN A 81 -14.49 13.64 8.66
C ASN A 81 -15.38 12.92 9.69
N VAL A 82 -14.81 12.56 10.85
CA VAL A 82 -15.57 12.27 12.07
C VAL A 82 -14.95 13.00 13.25
#